data_AF-A0A2E1XJL6-F1
#
_entry.id   AF-A0A2E1XJL6-F1
#
_cell.length_a   1.000
_cell.length_b   1.000
_cell.length_c   1.000
_cell.angle_alpha   90.00
_cell.angle_beta   90.00
_cell.angle_gamma   90.00
#
_symmetry.space_group_name_H-M   'P 1'
#
loop_
_entity.id
_entity.type
_entity.pdbx_description
1 polymer ?
#
loop_
_entity_poly.entity_id
_entity_poly.type
_entity_poly.pdbx_seq_one_letter_code
_entity_poly.pdbx_strand_id
1 'polypeptide(L)'
;MSMNEHAATIRRLKRIEGQVRGIVRMLDDDRYLIDTLNQMQAIKAALAGAESEILKVHAKNSVEAAMTTRSAKAQKEIISDLVDLFDKLKR
;
A
#
# COMPACT_ATOMS: atom_id res chain seq x y z
N MET A 1 -22.55 7.96 8.00
CA MET A 1 -21.70 7.97 6.79
C MET A 1 -20.37 7.33 7.15
N SER A 2 -20.08 6.13 6.67
CA SER A 2 -18.78 5.49 6.90
C SER A 2 -17.71 6.31 6.18
N MET A 3 -16.77 6.87 6.94
CA MET A 3 -15.60 7.55 6.38
C MET A 3 -14.76 6.49 5.68
N ASN A 4 -14.54 6.63 4.37
CA ASN A 4 -13.72 5.69 3.61
C ASN A 4 -12.31 5.64 4.23
N GLU A 5 -11.97 4.56 4.94
CA GLU A 5 -10.69 4.38 5.64
C GLU A 5 -9.49 4.47 4.69
N HIS A 6 -9.71 4.27 3.38
CA HIS A 6 -8.69 4.36 2.34
C HIS A 6 -8.62 5.72 1.65
N ALA A 7 -9.41 6.72 2.05
CA ALA A 7 -9.45 8.02 1.36
C ALA A 7 -8.06 8.69 1.26
N ALA A 8 -7.25 8.60 2.32
CA ALA A 8 -5.88 9.11 2.33
C ALA A 8 -4.96 8.32 1.38
N THR A 9 -5.05 7.00 1.40
CA THR A 9 -4.29 6.10 0.50
C THR A 9 -4.65 6.34 -0.96
N ILE A 10 -5.93 6.50 -1.27
CA ILE A 10 -6.41 6.82 -2.63
C ILE A 10 -5.81 8.15 -3.12
N ARG A 11 -5.76 9.19 -2.27
CA ARG A 11 -5.11 10.47 -2.63
C ARG A 11 -3.62 10.29 -2.93
N ARG A 12 -2.92 9.45 -2.15
CA ARG A 12 -1.50 9.13 -2.39
C ARG A 12 -1.31 8.39 -3.71
N LEU A 13 -2.13 7.39 -4.00
CA LEU A 13 -2.08 6.64 -5.26
C LEU A 13 -2.34 7.53 -6.48
N LYS A 14 -3.31 8.45 -6.41
CA LYS A 14 -3.55 9.45 -7.47
C LYS A 14 -2.34 10.37 -7.71
N ARG A 15 -1.60 10.73 -6.65
CA ARG A 15 -0.35 11.50 -6.78
C ARG A 15 0.73 10.66 -7.48
N ILE A 16 0.88 9.40 -7.09
CA ILE A 16 1.83 8.45 -7.71
C ILE A 16 1.52 8.27 -9.20
N GLU A 17 0.26 8.09 -9.57
CA GLU A 17 -0.19 8.04 -10.97
C GLU A 17 0.25 9.27 -11.77
N GLY A 18 0.12 10.46 -11.18
CA GLY A 18 0.62 11.71 -11.76
C GLY A 18 2.15 11.75 -11.90
N GLN A 19 2.89 11.21 -10.95
CA GLN A 19 4.35 11.10 -11.00
C GLN A 19 4.80 10.14 -12.11
N VAL A 20 4.12 9.00 -12.27
CA VAL A 20 4.39 8.04 -13.36
C VAL A 20 4.17 8.70 -14.72
N ARG A 21 3.05 9.43 -14.90
CA ARG A 21 2.85 10.24 -16.12
C ARG A 21 3.93 11.29 -16.31
N GLY A 22 4.45 11.87 -15.22
CA GLY A 22 5.58 12.78 -15.24
C GLY A 22 6.83 12.13 -15.82
N ILE A 23 7.17 10.92 -15.38
CA ILE A 23 8.31 10.16 -15.89
C ILE A 23 8.20 9.87 -17.38
N VAL A 24 7.02 9.47 -17.87
CA VAL A 24 6.79 9.24 -19.31
C VAL A 24 7.15 10.50 -20.10
N ARG A 25 6.64 11.67 -19.69
CA ARG A 25 7.00 12.94 -20.34
C ARG A 25 8.49 13.29 -20.23
N MET A 26 9.13 13.01 -19.09
CA MET A 26 10.57 13.24 -18.94
C MET A 26 11.40 12.42 -19.93
N LEU A 27 10.95 11.20 -20.25
CA LEU A 27 11.57 10.35 -21.25
C LEU A 27 11.27 10.84 -22.68
N ASP A 28 10.02 11.21 -22.96
CA ASP A 28 9.63 11.77 -24.26
C ASP A 28 10.38 13.08 -24.59
N ASP A 29 10.66 13.89 -23.56
CA ASP A 29 11.37 15.17 -23.67
C ASP A 29 12.91 15.02 -23.59
N ASP A 30 13.45 13.80 -23.64
CA ASP A 30 14.89 13.49 -23.52
C ASP A 30 15.57 14.17 -22.31
N ARG A 31 14.87 14.27 -21.17
CA ARG A 31 15.43 14.87 -19.95
C ARG A 31 16.54 14.03 -19.35
N TYR A 32 17.38 14.69 -18.54
CA TYR A 32 18.51 14.07 -17.86
C TYR A 32 18.12 12.81 -17.08
N LEU A 33 18.70 11.67 -17.44
CA LEU A 33 18.29 10.35 -16.95
C LEU A 33 18.42 10.21 -15.42
N ILE A 34 19.37 10.90 -14.80
CA ILE A 34 19.52 10.88 -13.33
C ILE A 34 18.30 11.50 -12.65
N ASP A 35 17.70 12.55 -13.21
CA ASP A 35 16.47 13.14 -12.67
C ASP A 35 15.30 12.16 -12.77
N THR A 36 15.20 11.46 -13.91
CA THR A 36 14.17 10.43 -14.12
C THR A 36 14.33 9.29 -13.12
N LEU A 37 15.56 8.81 -12.90
CA LEU A 37 15.86 7.80 -11.89
C LEU A 37 15.52 8.28 -10.47
N ASN A 38 15.84 9.53 -10.14
CA ASN A 38 15.47 10.11 -8.85
C ASN A 38 13.94 10.16 -8.64
N GLN A 39 13.18 10.52 -9.68
CA GLN A 39 11.71 10.46 -9.63
C GLN A 39 11.19 9.03 -9.48
N MET A 40 11.81 8.04 -10.15
CA MET A 40 11.47 6.63 -9.95
C MET A 40 11.70 6.18 -8.50
N GLN A 41 12.79 6.61 -7.85
CA GLN A 41 13.03 6.31 -6.44
C GLN A 41 11.98 6.95 -5.53
N ALA A 42 11.59 8.20 -5.81
CA ALA A 42 10.53 8.88 -5.08
C ALA A 42 9.17 8.15 -5.20
N ILE A 43 8.85 7.64 -6.39
CA ILE A 43 7.65 6.83 -6.62
C ILE A 43 7.69 5.53 -5.83
N LYS A 44 8.82 4.81 -5.85
CA LYS A 44 8.97 3.56 -5.09
C LYS A 44 8.77 3.79 -3.58
N ALA A 45 9.37 4.85 -3.04
CA ALA A 45 9.17 5.22 -1.64
C ALA A 45 7.71 5.57 -1.33
N ALA A 46 7.04 6.29 -2.23
CA ALA A 46 5.63 6.63 -2.07
C ALA A 46 4.71 5.40 -2.15
N LEU A 47 5.01 4.43 -3.02
CA LEU A 47 4.30 3.16 -3.12
C LEU A 47 4.47 2.32 -1.87
N ALA A 48 5.69 2.14 -1.37
CA ALA A 48 5.96 1.43 -0.11
C ALA A 48 5.17 2.05 1.07
N GLY A 49 5.07 3.38 1.10
CA GLY A 49 4.23 4.08 2.08
C GLY A 49 2.74 3.78 1.91
N ALA A 50 2.23 3.68 0.67
CA ALA A 50 0.82 3.33 0.42
C ALA A 50 0.51 1.88 0.83
N GLU A 51 1.40 0.95 0.49
CA GLU A 51 1.31 -0.47 0.87
C GLU A 51 1.28 -0.63 2.39
N SER A 52 2.16 0.06 3.12
CA SER A 52 2.19 0.05 4.58
C SER A 52 0.87 0.51 5.19
N GLU A 53 0.25 1.57 4.66
CA GLU A 53 -1.04 2.05 5.15
C GLU A 53 -2.18 1.06 4.89
N ILE A 54 -2.22 0.41 3.72
CA ILE A 54 -3.20 -0.64 3.42
C ILE A 54 -3.05 -1.81 4.39
N LEU A 55 -1.80 -2.25 4.61
CA LEU A 55 -1.50 -3.36 5.50
C LEU A 55 -1.88 -3.06 6.95
N LYS A 56 -1.66 -1.84 7.44
CA LYS A 56 -2.08 -1.41 8.79
C LYS A 56 -3.60 -1.50 8.96
N VAL A 57 -4.37 -1.00 7.98
CA VAL A 57 -5.83 -1.07 8.02
C VAL A 57 -6.29 -2.53 8.03
N HIS A 58 -5.74 -3.36 7.15
CA HIS A 58 -6.08 -4.78 7.12
C HIS A 58 -5.71 -5.49 8.42
N ALA A 59 -4.51 -5.26 8.96
CA ALA A 59 -4.06 -5.87 10.22
C ALA A 59 -4.98 -5.49 11.39
N LYS A 60 -5.36 -4.20 11.49
CA LYS A 60 -6.31 -3.73 12.50
C LYS A 60 -7.64 -4.47 12.37
N ASN A 61 -8.21 -4.53 11.17
CA ASN A 61 -9.51 -5.16 10.92
C ASN A 61 -9.46 -6.68 11.17
N SER A 62 -8.36 -7.36 10.82
CA SER A 62 -8.16 -8.79 11.09
C SER A 62 -8.03 -9.07 12.59
N VAL A 63 -7.32 -8.22 13.35
CA VAL A 63 -7.25 -8.35 14.82
C VAL A 63 -8.62 -8.13 15.46
N GLU A 64 -9.35 -7.07 15.07
CA GLU A 64 -10.70 -6.81 15.56
C GLU A 64 -11.68 -7.96 15.23
N ALA A 65 -11.60 -8.51 14.03
CA ALA A 65 -12.39 -9.67 13.62
C ALA A 65 -12.05 -10.92 14.45
N ALA A 66 -10.77 -11.18 14.71
CA ALA A 66 -10.35 -12.29 15.56
C ALA A 66 -10.87 -12.13 17.00
N MET A 67 -10.79 -10.93 17.58
CA MET A 67 -11.27 -10.66 18.94
C MET A 67 -12.79 -10.84 19.11
N THR A 68 -13.56 -10.58 18.05
CA THR A 68 -15.03 -10.68 18.08
C THR A 68 -15.56 -12.05 17.66
N THR A 69 -14.72 -12.90 17.06
CA THR A 69 -15.06 -14.25 16.63
C THR A 69 -15.14 -15.21 17.82
N ARG A 70 -16.21 -16.02 17.91
CA ARG A 70 -16.40 -16.96 19.05
C ARG A 70 -15.66 -18.29 18.89
N SER A 71 -15.37 -18.72 17.67
CA SER A 71 -14.71 -19.99 17.40
C SER A 71 -13.19 -19.84 17.46
N ALA A 72 -12.54 -20.56 18.38
CA ALA A 72 -11.08 -20.57 18.49
C ALA A 72 -10.39 -21.04 17.19
N LYS A 73 -11.05 -21.91 16.40
CA LYS A 73 -10.54 -22.32 15.09
C LYS A 73 -10.54 -21.15 14.10
N ALA A 74 -11.68 -20.45 13.98
CA ALA A 74 -11.81 -19.31 13.07
C ALA A 74 -10.91 -18.13 13.48
N GLN A 75 -10.71 -17.91 14.78
CA GLN A 75 -9.72 -16.93 15.27
C GLN A 75 -8.31 -17.24 14.76
N LYS A 76 -7.88 -18.50 14.86
CA LYS A 76 -6.56 -18.93 14.39
C LYS A 76 -6.41 -18.79 12.88
N GLU A 77 -7.46 -19.08 12.12
CA GLU A 77 -7.46 -18.90 10.65
C GLU A 77 -7.25 -17.42 10.28
N ILE A 78 -7.99 -16.49 10.88
CA ILE A 78 -7.84 -15.04 10.63
C ILE A 78 -6.41 -14.56 10.92
N ILE A 79 -5.83 -15.00 12.04
CA ILE A 79 -4.46 -14.62 12.41
C ILE A 79 -3.43 -15.27 11.47
N SER A 80 -3.64 -16.52 11.05
CA SER A 80 -2.78 -17.20 10.08
C SER A 80 -2.76 -16.46 8.75
N ASP A 81 -3.93 -16.08 8.23
CA ASP A 81 -4.05 -15.35 6.96
C ASP A 81 -3.32 -13.99 7.04
N LEU A 82 -3.41 -13.31 8.17
CA LEU A 82 -2.69 -12.06 8.41
C LEU A 82 -1.16 -12.30 8.36
N VAL A 83 -0.65 -13.32 9.05
CA VAL A 83 0.78 -13.65 9.05
C VAL A 83 1.27 -14.00 7.64
N ASP A 84 0.51 -14.82 6.90
CA ASP A 84 0.84 -15.21 5.53
C ASP A 84 0.90 -14.01 4.59
N LEU A 85 0.03 -13.01 4.79
CA LEU A 85 0.09 -11.75 4.05
C LEU A 85 1.37 -10.97 4.34
N PHE A 86 1.77 -10.86 5.61
CA PHE A 86 3.02 -10.18 5.99
C PHE A 86 4.24 -10.85 5.37
N ASP A 87 4.28 -12.17 5.29
CA ASP A 87 5.39 -12.91 4.68
C ASP A 87 5.46 -12.72 3.16
N LYS A 88 4.32 -12.55 2.49
CA LYS A 88 4.27 -12.23 1.05
C LYS A 88 4.79 -10.83 0.74
N LEU A 89 4.51 -9.86 1.61
CA LEU A 89 4.88 -8.45 1.41
C LEU A 89 6.32 -8.11 1.82
N LYS A 90 7.00 -8.99 2.56
CA LYS A 90 8.43 -8.83 2.93
C LYS A 90 9.41 -9.22 1.81
N ARG A 91 8.92 -9.79 0.70
CA ARG A 91 9.73 -10.23 -0.45
C ARG A 91 9.97 -9.09 -1.42
#